data_AF-A0A944S291-F1
#
_entry.id   AF-A0A944S291-F1
#
_cell.length_a   1.000
_cell.length_b   1.000
_cell.length_c   1.000
_cell.angle_alpha   90.00
_cell.angle_beta   90.00
_cell.angle_gamma   90.00
#
_symmetry.space_group_name_H-M   'P 1'
#
loop_
_entity.id
_entity.type
_entity.pdbx_description
1 polymer ?
#
loop_
_entity_poly.entity_id
_entity_poly.type
_entity_poly.pdbx_seq_one_letter_code
_entity_poly.pdbx_strand_id
1 'polypeptide(L)'
;MKRTVTMVILGCVVGLVGMVATGCGEKPDELGPYVEAFEAMDTYHEQLVSMEVALKADQPAMAARTSDIISEYLAAMDQIVLGKDKRILAGHNKVKRTLETALKKIVQPDFPTFPISAMKQIGVISEVVTIHINTLGRRWEEEARPTPFPLSYPGGD
;
A
#
# COMPACT_ATOMS: atom_id res chain seq x y z
N MET A 1 -4.67 63.19 26.68
CA MET A 1 -3.30 62.66 26.90
C MET A 1 -3.37 61.14 27.06
N LYS A 2 -2.39 60.45 26.44
CA LYS A 2 -2.06 59.01 26.50
C LYS A 2 -2.91 58.03 25.67
N ARG A 3 -2.29 57.63 24.56
CA ARG A 3 -2.49 56.41 23.76
C ARG A 3 -2.13 55.17 24.57
N THR A 4 -2.79 54.04 24.32
CA THR A 4 -2.11 52.72 24.29
C THR A 4 -2.78 51.85 23.23
N VAL A 5 -1.94 51.36 22.32
CA VAL A 5 -2.20 50.47 21.18
C VAL A 5 -1.84 49.04 21.63
N THR A 6 -2.15 48.05 20.78
CA THR A 6 -1.69 46.62 20.75
C THR A 6 -2.57 45.67 21.58
N MET A 7 -3.04 44.50 21.10
CA MET A 7 -2.49 43.59 20.09
C MET A 7 -3.56 42.61 19.57
N VAL A 8 -3.45 42.27 18.28
CA VAL A 8 -4.18 41.28 17.48
C VAL A 8 -3.72 39.85 17.80
N ILE A 9 -4.63 38.88 17.92
CA ILE A 9 -4.49 37.46 17.49
C ILE A 9 -5.93 36.95 17.21
N LEU A 10 -6.44 36.91 15.97
CA LEU A 10 -6.20 35.90 14.91
C LEU A 10 -6.52 34.45 15.36
N GLY A 11 -7.80 34.06 15.28
CA GLY A 11 -8.22 32.66 15.30
C GLY A 11 -8.79 32.28 13.92
N CYS A 12 -7.94 31.71 13.08
CA CYS A 12 -8.21 31.36 11.69
C CYS A 12 -9.41 30.42 11.53
N VAL A 13 -10.36 30.87 10.72
CA VAL A 13 -11.25 30.04 9.92
C VAL A 13 -10.40 29.28 8.90
N VAL A 14 -10.38 27.95 8.97
CA VAL A 14 -10.20 27.10 7.78
C VAL A 14 -11.15 25.92 7.91
N GLY A 15 -12.44 26.19 7.68
CA GLY A 15 -13.31 25.17 7.11
C GLY A 15 -12.76 24.87 5.73
N LEU A 16 -12.45 23.61 5.47
CA LEU A 16 -12.01 23.12 4.17
C LEU A 16 -13.21 23.21 3.21
N VAL A 17 -13.48 24.43 2.74
CA VAL A 17 -14.45 24.76 1.72
C VAL A 17 -13.98 24.07 0.46
N GLY A 18 -14.77 23.10 0.01
CA GLY A 18 -14.60 22.44 -1.27
C GLY A 18 -14.44 23.48 -2.37
N MET A 19 -13.25 23.53 -2.97
CA MET A 19 -13.07 24.18 -4.25
C MET A 19 -13.79 23.35 -5.29
N VAL A 20 -15.04 23.74 -5.56
CA VAL A 20 -15.74 23.37 -6.79
C VAL A 20 -15.08 24.19 -7.91
N ALA A 21 -14.02 23.65 -8.50
CA ALA A 21 -13.44 24.20 -9.72
C ALA A 21 -14.38 23.89 -10.89
N THR A 22 -14.95 24.95 -11.45
CA THR A 22 -15.76 24.94 -12.67
C THR A 22 -14.85 24.79 -13.91
N GLY A 23 -15.02 23.71 -14.67
CA GLY A 23 -14.83 23.65 -16.12
C GLY A 23 -13.41 23.42 -16.66
N CYS A 24 -13.13 22.17 -17.09
CA CYS A 24 -12.44 21.79 -18.35
C CYS A 24 -12.05 20.32 -18.27
N GLY A 25 -12.82 19.39 -18.86
CA GLY A 25 -12.41 18.06 -19.38
C GLY A 25 -11.39 17.16 -18.65
N GLU A 26 -10.93 17.51 -17.46
CA GLU A 26 -9.86 16.83 -16.75
C GLU A 26 -10.45 15.59 -16.13
N LYS A 27 -9.87 14.46 -16.54
CA LYS A 27 -10.22 13.17 -15.98
C LYS A 27 -9.98 13.26 -14.47
N PRO A 28 -10.94 12.83 -13.62
CA PRO A 28 -10.77 12.82 -12.18
C PRO A 28 -9.45 12.13 -11.79
N ASP A 29 -8.75 12.70 -10.81
CA ASP A 29 -7.57 12.06 -10.23
C ASP A 29 -8.00 10.79 -9.48
N GLU A 30 -7.72 9.64 -10.10
CA GLU A 30 -7.93 8.33 -9.50
C GLU A 30 -6.63 7.71 -8.93
N LEU A 31 -5.47 8.25 -9.28
CA LEU A 31 -4.17 7.69 -8.92
C LEU A 31 -3.75 8.13 -7.51
N GLY A 32 -3.95 9.41 -7.16
CA GLY A 32 -3.62 9.96 -5.84
C GLY A 32 -4.30 9.19 -4.70
N PRO A 33 -5.64 9.14 -4.66
CA PRO A 33 -6.37 8.43 -3.62
C PRO A 33 -6.05 6.93 -3.56
N TYR A 34 -5.79 6.29 -4.71
CA TYR A 34 -5.40 4.88 -4.74
C TYR A 34 -4.01 4.66 -4.12
N VAL A 35 -3.04 5.53 -4.43
CA VAL A 35 -1.68 5.45 -3.88
C VAL A 35 -1.71 5.61 -2.36
N GLU A 36 -2.43 6.60 -1.84
CA GLU A 36 -2.61 6.80 -0.40
C GLU A 36 -3.24 5.57 0.28
N ALA A 37 -4.29 4.99 -0.32
CA ALA A 37 -4.91 3.77 0.19
C ALA A 37 -3.97 2.55 0.14
N PHE A 38 -3.10 2.48 -0.87
CA PHE A 38 -2.14 1.38 -1.02
C PHE A 38 -0.93 1.53 -0.08
N GLU A 39 -0.52 2.75 0.26
CA GLU A 39 0.53 3.05 1.25
C GLU A 39 0.16 2.50 2.64
N ALA A 40 -1.13 2.54 2.99
CA ALA A 40 -1.61 1.91 4.23
C ALA A 40 -1.34 0.40 4.30
N MET A 41 -0.99 -0.25 3.17
CA MET A 41 -0.65 -1.67 3.12
C MET A 41 0.81 -1.95 3.47
N ASP A 42 1.68 -0.94 3.60
CA ASP A 42 3.11 -1.09 3.87
C ASP A 42 3.37 -1.92 5.13
N THR A 43 2.50 -1.81 6.13
CA THR A 43 2.56 -2.64 7.35
C THR A 43 2.54 -4.15 7.05
N TYR A 44 1.77 -4.58 6.05
CA TYR A 44 1.75 -5.99 5.64
C TYR A 44 3.02 -6.37 4.89
N HIS A 45 3.60 -5.46 4.10
CA HIS A 45 4.87 -5.73 3.40
C HIS A 45 6.01 -5.90 4.41
N GLU A 46 6.08 -5.02 5.41
CA GLU A 46 7.05 -5.11 6.51
C GLU A 46 6.90 -6.41 7.30
N GLN A 47 5.66 -6.78 7.64
CA GLN A 47 5.39 -8.04 8.32
C GLN A 47 5.83 -9.24 7.49
N LEU A 48 5.53 -9.29 6.19
CA LEU A 48 5.95 -10.38 5.31
C LEU A 48 7.48 -10.46 5.18
N VAL A 49 8.17 -9.33 5.09
CA VAL A 49 9.65 -9.29 5.10
C VAL A 49 10.19 -9.82 6.44
N SER A 50 9.59 -9.44 7.56
CA SER A 50 9.95 -9.96 8.88
C SER A 50 9.77 -11.48 8.95
N MET A 51 8.67 -12.02 8.41
CA MET A 51 8.46 -13.47 8.33
C MET A 51 9.53 -14.14 7.47
N GLU A 52 9.88 -13.56 6.33
CA GLU A 52 10.93 -14.09 5.46
C GLU A 52 12.30 -14.12 6.15
N VAL A 53 12.66 -13.05 6.88
CA VAL A 53 13.90 -12.99 7.67
C VAL A 53 13.92 -14.08 8.73
N ALA A 54 12.82 -14.29 9.46
CA ALA A 54 12.71 -15.36 10.45
C ALA A 54 12.87 -16.75 9.82
N LEU A 55 12.25 -16.98 8.66
CA LEU A 55 12.36 -18.24 7.92
C LEU A 55 13.79 -18.50 7.43
N LYS A 56 14.50 -17.47 6.93
CA LYS A 56 15.92 -17.56 6.54
C LYS A 56 16.84 -17.83 7.73
N ALA A 57 16.46 -17.36 8.92
CA ALA A 57 17.20 -17.59 10.17
C ALA A 57 16.84 -18.93 10.86
N ASP A 58 16.12 -19.83 10.19
CA ASP A 58 15.65 -21.12 10.72
C ASP A 58 14.78 -20.98 11.98
N GLN A 59 13.95 -19.93 12.03
CA GLN A 59 13.00 -19.64 13.11
C GLN A 59 11.54 -19.76 12.65
N PRO A 60 11.07 -20.96 12.24
CA PRO A 60 9.75 -21.13 11.64
C PRO A 60 8.59 -20.81 12.59
N ALA A 61 8.77 -20.98 13.90
CA ALA A 61 7.77 -20.62 14.90
C ALA A 61 7.44 -19.12 14.89
N MET A 62 8.44 -18.26 14.61
CA MET A 62 8.24 -16.81 14.50
C MET A 62 7.48 -16.41 13.22
N ALA A 63 7.45 -17.31 12.22
CA ALA A 63 6.77 -17.11 10.95
C ALA A 63 5.39 -17.77 10.88
N ALA A 64 4.90 -18.39 11.95
CA ALA A 64 3.67 -19.18 11.96
C ALA A 64 2.42 -18.39 11.52
N ARG A 65 2.43 -17.06 11.67
CA ARG A 65 1.34 -16.15 11.27
C ARG A 65 1.35 -15.74 9.80
N THR A 66 2.27 -16.27 8.98
CA THR A 66 2.39 -15.86 7.56
C THR A 66 1.04 -15.95 6.82
N SER A 67 0.29 -17.03 7.01
CA SER A 67 -1.02 -17.19 6.39
C SER A 67 -2.04 -16.15 6.87
N ASP A 68 -2.04 -15.85 8.18
CA ASP A 68 -2.94 -14.85 8.76
C ASP A 68 -2.65 -13.46 8.19
N ILE A 69 -1.37 -13.07 8.12
CA ILE A 69 -0.93 -11.79 7.56
C ILE A 69 -1.37 -11.67 6.10
N ILE A 70 -1.21 -12.73 5.29
CA ILE A 70 -1.66 -12.72 3.88
C ILE A 70 -3.19 -12.58 3.80
N SER A 71 -3.93 -13.22 4.70
CA SER A 71 -5.40 -13.14 4.76
C SER A 71 -5.87 -11.74 5.18
N GLU A 72 -5.25 -11.15 6.18
CA GLU A 72 -5.52 -9.78 6.64
C GLU A 72 -5.20 -8.78 5.53
N TYR A 73 -4.06 -8.96 4.83
CA TYR A 73 -3.69 -8.12 3.70
C TYR A 73 -4.71 -8.22 2.55
N LEU A 74 -5.16 -9.43 2.20
CA LEU A 74 -6.21 -9.61 1.19
C LEU A 74 -7.52 -8.91 1.60
N ALA A 75 -7.93 -9.03 2.85
CA ALA A 75 -9.13 -8.38 3.36
C ALA A 75 -9.00 -6.84 3.35
N ALA A 76 -7.81 -6.30 3.65
CA ALA A 76 -7.54 -4.88 3.57
C ALA A 76 -7.58 -4.36 2.12
N MET A 77 -7.02 -5.13 1.18
CA MET A 77 -7.13 -4.85 -0.26
C MET A 77 -8.59 -4.80 -0.73
N ASP A 78 -9.48 -5.64 -0.20
CA ASP A 78 -10.92 -5.61 -0.50
C ASP A 78 -11.62 -4.32 -0.07
N GLN A 79 -11.06 -3.57 0.89
CA GLN A 79 -11.63 -2.31 1.36
C GLN A 79 -11.22 -1.10 0.51
N ILE A 80 -10.23 -1.24 -0.38
CA ILE A 80 -9.77 -0.13 -1.22
C ILE A 80 -10.85 0.22 -2.25
N VAL A 81 -11.32 1.48 -2.20
CA VAL A 81 -12.26 1.99 -3.19
C VAL A 81 -11.55 2.21 -4.52
N LEU A 82 -12.02 1.54 -5.57
CA LEU A 82 -11.41 1.59 -6.89
C LEU A 82 -12.15 2.55 -7.84
N GLY A 83 -11.37 3.30 -8.61
CA GLY A 83 -11.87 4.10 -9.73
C GLY A 83 -12.15 3.28 -11.00
N LYS A 84 -12.13 3.94 -12.16
CA LYS A 84 -12.35 3.34 -13.48
C LYS A 84 -11.05 3.09 -14.24
N ASP A 85 -9.91 3.49 -13.70
CA ASP A 85 -8.62 3.36 -14.33
C ASP A 85 -8.22 1.88 -14.48
N LYS A 86 -8.22 1.40 -15.71
CA LYS A 86 -7.96 0.00 -16.06
C LYS A 86 -6.58 -0.48 -15.60
N ARG A 87 -5.57 0.39 -15.55
CA ARG A 87 -4.21 -0.02 -15.14
C ARG A 87 -4.17 -0.23 -13.62
N ILE A 88 -4.77 0.68 -12.85
CA ILE A 88 -4.91 0.54 -11.39
C ILE A 88 -5.71 -0.72 -11.07
N LEU A 89 -6.87 -0.89 -11.71
CA LEU A 89 -7.73 -2.08 -11.55
C LEU A 89 -6.99 -3.37 -11.87
N ALA A 90 -6.23 -3.42 -12.97
CA ALA A 90 -5.50 -4.62 -13.37
C ALA A 90 -4.42 -5.00 -12.35
N GLY A 91 -3.63 -4.03 -11.91
CA GLY A 91 -2.57 -4.23 -10.91
C GLY A 91 -3.12 -4.62 -9.54
N HIS A 92 -4.15 -3.93 -9.06
CA HIS A 92 -4.85 -4.25 -7.82
C HIS A 92 -5.39 -5.69 -7.83
N ASN A 93 -6.10 -6.08 -8.89
CA ASN A 93 -6.63 -7.44 -9.04
C ASN A 93 -5.52 -8.49 -9.16
N LYS A 94 -4.39 -8.13 -9.77
CA LYS A 94 -3.24 -9.03 -9.86
C LYS A 94 -2.66 -9.30 -8.47
N VAL A 95 -2.47 -8.28 -7.63
CA VAL A 95 -2.04 -8.44 -6.23
C VAL A 95 -3.00 -9.33 -5.47
N LYS A 96 -4.32 -9.04 -5.51
CA LYS A 96 -5.35 -9.86 -4.82
C LYS A 96 -5.30 -11.33 -5.21
N ARG A 97 -5.27 -11.63 -6.52
CA ARG A 97 -5.18 -13.01 -7.02
C ARG A 97 -3.90 -13.70 -6.56
N THR A 98 -2.80 -12.97 -6.45
CA THR A 98 -1.55 -13.50 -5.91
C THR A 98 -1.70 -13.86 -4.43
N LEU A 99 -2.30 -12.99 -3.62
CA LEU A 99 -2.58 -13.27 -2.20
C LEU A 99 -3.49 -14.50 -2.03
N GLU A 100 -4.60 -14.57 -2.78
CA GLU A 100 -5.50 -15.73 -2.79
C GLU A 100 -4.78 -17.03 -3.19
N THR A 101 -3.88 -16.95 -4.17
CA THR A 101 -3.10 -18.10 -4.63
C THR A 101 -2.07 -18.52 -3.59
N ALA A 102 -1.44 -17.56 -2.91
CA ALA A 102 -0.49 -17.81 -1.84
C ALA A 102 -1.17 -18.54 -0.67
N LEU A 103 -2.36 -18.10 -0.25
CA LEU A 103 -3.15 -18.76 0.81
C LEU A 103 -3.48 -20.22 0.48
N LYS A 104 -3.72 -20.54 -0.80
CA LYS A 104 -3.99 -21.92 -1.24
C LYS A 104 -2.74 -22.80 -1.27
N LYS A 105 -1.55 -22.21 -1.32
CA LYS A 105 -0.27 -22.91 -1.56
C LYS A 105 0.62 -22.99 -0.33
N ILE A 106 0.47 -22.07 0.61
CA ILE A 106 1.17 -22.13 1.88
C ILE A 106 0.61 -23.32 2.68
N VAL A 107 1.50 -24.15 3.21
CA VAL A 107 1.08 -25.26 4.09
C VAL A 107 0.94 -24.75 5.53
N GLN A 108 0.35 -25.55 6.42
CA GLN A 108 0.24 -25.13 7.82
C GLN A 108 1.60 -25.13 8.54
N PRO A 109 1.80 -24.28 9.56
CA PRO A 109 3.09 -24.11 10.25
C PRO A 109 3.67 -25.38 10.89
N ASP A 110 2.84 -26.36 11.19
CA ASP A 110 3.22 -27.65 11.79
C ASP A 110 3.77 -28.66 10.76
N PHE A 111 3.66 -28.38 9.45
CA PHE A 111 4.22 -29.24 8.41
C PHE A 111 5.72 -28.98 8.20
N PRO A 112 6.55 -30.03 8.00
CA PRO A 112 7.99 -29.88 7.76
C PRO A 112 8.34 -29.00 6.54
N THR A 113 7.45 -28.93 5.55
CA THR A 113 7.64 -28.13 4.34
C THR A 113 7.16 -26.69 4.46
N PHE A 114 6.63 -26.29 5.62
CA PHE A 114 6.16 -24.93 5.87
C PHE A 114 7.19 -23.86 5.50
N PRO A 115 8.45 -23.93 5.97
CA PRO A 115 9.39 -22.83 5.76
C PRO A 115 9.63 -22.55 4.28
N ILE A 116 9.82 -23.61 3.50
CA ILE A 116 10.06 -23.54 2.06
C ILE A 116 8.81 -23.01 1.34
N SER A 117 7.63 -23.50 1.72
CA SER A 117 6.37 -23.06 1.10
C SER A 117 6.08 -21.58 1.36
N ALA A 118 6.29 -21.13 2.61
CA ALA A 118 6.02 -19.78 3.08
C ALA A 118 7.00 -18.78 2.44
N MET A 119 8.31 -19.06 2.46
CA MET A 119 9.32 -18.23 1.78
C MET A 119 8.99 -18.06 0.29
N LYS A 120 8.63 -19.16 -0.38
CA LYS A 120 8.26 -19.11 -1.79
C LYS A 120 7.04 -18.23 -2.04
N GLN A 121 6.02 -18.31 -1.19
CA GLN A 121 4.82 -17.47 -1.35
C GLN A 121 5.10 -16.00 -1.03
N ILE A 122 5.88 -15.71 0.02
CA ILE A 122 6.31 -14.35 0.35
C ILE A 122 7.06 -13.72 -0.83
N GLY A 123 8.02 -14.45 -1.41
CA GLY A 123 8.77 -13.96 -2.58
C GLY A 123 7.89 -13.66 -3.80
N VAL A 124 6.91 -14.51 -4.09
CA VAL A 124 5.94 -14.27 -5.19
C VAL A 124 5.06 -13.05 -4.92
N ILE A 125 4.65 -12.83 -3.67
CA ILE A 125 3.89 -11.63 -3.28
C ILE A 125 4.77 -10.38 -3.46
N SER A 126 5.98 -10.40 -2.91
CA SER A 126 6.95 -9.30 -3.00
C SER A 126 7.23 -8.88 -4.45
N GLU A 127 7.48 -9.83 -5.35
CA GLU A 127 7.69 -9.57 -6.77
C GLU A 127 6.49 -8.85 -7.41
N VAL A 128 5.28 -9.37 -7.19
CA VAL A 128 4.06 -8.81 -7.79
C VAL A 128 3.74 -7.42 -7.24
N VAL A 129 3.91 -7.21 -5.93
CA VAL A 129 3.70 -5.91 -5.30
C VAL A 129 4.72 -4.89 -5.81
N THR A 130 5.99 -5.27 -5.93
CA THR A 130 7.04 -4.40 -6.46
C THR A 130 6.76 -3.97 -7.91
N ILE A 131 6.33 -4.91 -8.77
CA ILE A 131 5.91 -4.60 -10.14
C ILE A 131 4.74 -3.61 -10.16
N HIS A 132 3.77 -3.78 -9.26
CA HIS A 132 2.62 -2.88 -9.14
C HIS A 132 3.06 -1.48 -8.68
N ILE A 133 3.86 -1.38 -7.63
CA ILE A 133 4.45 -0.13 -7.12
C ILE A 133 5.20 0.60 -8.25
N ASN A 134 6.08 -0.09 -8.98
CA ASN A 134 6.81 0.51 -10.10
C ASN A 134 5.88 0.99 -11.23
N THR A 135 4.79 0.26 -11.48
CA THR A 135 3.77 0.67 -12.47
C THR A 135 3.05 1.94 -12.04
N LEU A 136 2.73 2.08 -10.75
CA LEU A 136 2.14 3.29 -10.18
C LEU A 136 3.13 4.45 -10.20
N GLY A 137 4.41 4.22 -9.86
CA GLY A 137 5.46 5.23 -9.87
C GLY A 137 5.70 5.83 -11.26
N ARG A 138 5.82 4.98 -12.29
CA ARG A 138 5.93 5.48 -13.68
C ARG A 138 4.72 6.35 -14.07
N ARG A 139 3.53 5.99 -13.62
CA ARG A 139 2.33 6.80 -13.89
C ARG A 139 2.31 8.11 -13.12
N TRP A 140 2.81 8.09 -11.88
CA TRP A 140 2.96 9.26 -11.05
C TRP A 140 3.84 10.31 -11.74
N GLU A 141 4.92 9.85 -12.38
CA GLU A 141 5.81 10.66 -13.22
C GLU A 141 5.14 11.15 -14.50
N GLU A 142 4.40 10.27 -15.20
CA GLU A 142 3.63 10.62 -16.43
C GLU A 142 2.59 11.73 -16.17
N GLU A 143 2.00 11.77 -14.97
CA GLU A 143 0.99 12.77 -14.57
C GLU A 143 1.62 14.08 -14.02
N ALA A 144 2.95 14.23 -14.10
CA ALA A 144 3.71 15.45 -13.73
C ALA A 144 3.35 16.03 -12.36
N ARG A 145 3.15 15.16 -11.37
CA ARG A 145 2.74 15.55 -10.02
C ARG A 145 3.84 16.31 -9.28
N PRO A 146 3.49 17.30 -8.44
CA PRO A 146 4.46 18.15 -7.75
C PRO A 146 5.18 17.46 -6.58
N THR A 147 4.67 16.32 -6.11
CA THR A 147 5.23 15.57 -4.98
C THR A 147 5.92 14.29 -5.48
N PRO A 148 6.96 13.81 -4.77
CA PRO A 148 7.57 12.52 -5.09
C PRO A 148 6.56 11.37 -4.93
N PHE A 149 6.82 10.27 -5.63
CA PHE A 149 6.03 9.05 -5.48
C PHE A 149 6.33 8.40 -4.11
N PRO A 150 5.30 8.11 -3.26
CA PRO A 150 5.54 7.75 -1.86
C PRO A 150 5.78 6.26 -1.62
N LEU A 151 5.36 5.38 -2.54
CA LEU A 151 5.39 3.93 -2.30
C LEU A 151 6.78 3.33 -2.57
N SER A 152 7.21 2.44 -1.68
CA SER A 152 8.36 1.56 -1.90
C SER A 152 8.11 0.19 -1.28
N TYR A 153 8.72 -0.87 -1.82
CA TYR A 153 8.68 -2.17 -1.15
C TYR A 153 9.85 -2.27 -0.15
N PRO A 154 9.62 -2.67 1.11
CA PRO A 154 10.69 -2.78 2.10
C PRO A 154 11.79 -3.76 1.66
N GLY A 155 13.04 -3.32 1.69
CA GLY A 155 14.21 -4.14 1.33
C GLY A 155 14.51 -4.24 -0.18
N GLY A 156 13.93 -3.36 -0.99
CA GLY A 156 14.14 -3.28 -2.45
C GLY A 156 15.33 -2.41 -2.92
N ASP A 157 16.34 -2.19 -2.08
CA ASP A 157 17.59 -1.48 -2.43
C ASP A 157 18.61 -2.41 -3.13
#